data_AF-E0RTY6-F1
#
_entry.id   AF-E0RTY6-F1
#
_cell.length_a   1.000
_cell.length_b   1.000
_cell.length_c   1.000
_cell.angle_alpha   90.00
_cell.angle_beta   90.00
_cell.angle_gamma   90.00
#
_symmetry.space_group_name_H-M   'P 1'
#
loop_
_entity.id
_entity.type
_entity.pdbx_description
1 polymer ?
#
loop_
_entity_poly.entity_id
_entity_poly.type
_entity_poly.pdbx_seq_one_letter_code
_entity_poly.pdbx_strand_id
1 'polypeptide(L)'
;MAEPAAVVYGQAGLMVVSGGFLPGKGLSVVGKTPTSKVRVFWSGGREVAGKAAMEWAKEHGGITLEMSIGGRIMENIGRFLPRNLQVKIWGVLSRRFAAGAEGVVYCFQNAAGLSLKSFWATQEYPILAKNGVEIIYKLVK
;
A
#
# COMPACT_ATOMS: atom_id res chain seq x y z
N MET A 1 -15.74 24.04 33.88
CA MET A 1 -14.48 23.94 33.11
C MET A 1 -14.07 22.48 33.14
N ALA A 2 -14.23 21.77 32.03
CA ALA A 2 -13.85 20.36 31.89
C ALA A 2 -12.92 20.25 30.67
N GLU A 3 -11.79 19.58 30.83
CA GLU A 3 -10.72 19.42 29.85
C GLU A 3 -11.20 18.64 28.61
N PRO A 4 -10.72 18.95 27.39
CA PRO A 4 -11.07 18.17 26.21
C PRO A 4 -10.30 16.84 26.19
N ALA A 5 -11.05 15.74 26.07
CA ALA A 5 -10.51 14.41 25.83
C ALA A 5 -9.62 14.42 24.58
N ALA A 6 -8.40 13.91 24.73
CA ALA A 6 -7.44 13.77 23.65
C ALA A 6 -8.01 12.86 22.55
N VAL A 7 -8.25 13.42 21.37
CA VAL A 7 -8.53 12.67 20.15
C VAL A 7 -7.21 12.03 19.70
N VAL A 8 -7.07 10.74 19.95
CA VAL A 8 -5.98 9.92 19.41
C VAL A 8 -6.26 9.70 17.93
N TYR A 9 -5.47 10.32 17.06
CA TYR A 9 -5.56 10.17 15.61
C TYR A 9 -5.04 8.79 15.17
N GLY A 10 -5.95 7.82 15.22
CA GLY A 10 -6.18 6.73 14.25
C GLY A 10 -5.01 5.91 13.71
N GLN A 11 -4.81 4.71 14.28
CA GLN A 11 -4.55 3.52 13.47
C GLN A 11 -5.87 3.09 12.79
N ALA A 12 -5.75 2.59 11.57
CA ALA A 12 -6.81 2.15 10.68
C ALA A 12 -7.96 1.37 11.35
N GLY A 13 -9.19 1.71 10.94
CA GLY A 13 -10.38 0.87 11.11
C GLY A 13 -11.43 1.47 12.03
N LEU A 14 -12.50 2.01 11.43
CA LEU A 14 -13.76 2.24 12.11
C LEU A 14 -14.32 0.88 12.59
N MET A 15 -14.25 0.59 13.89
CA MET A 15 -14.99 -0.53 14.47
C MET A 15 -16.44 -0.12 14.70
N VAL A 16 -17.37 -0.68 13.91
CA VAL A 16 -18.80 -0.68 14.28
C VAL A 16 -18.97 -1.72 15.38
N VAL A 17 -19.07 -1.28 16.63
CA VAL A 17 -19.35 -2.13 17.78
C VAL A 17 -20.87 -2.26 17.93
N SER A 18 -21.48 -3.20 17.22
CA SER A 18 -22.86 -3.61 17.47
C SER A 18 -22.86 -4.93 18.24
N GLY A 19 -23.08 -4.89 19.56
CA GLY A 19 -23.35 -6.12 20.32
C GLY A 19 -23.10 -6.05 21.82
N GLY A 20 -24.18 -5.78 22.57
CA GLY A 20 -24.54 -6.34 23.87
C GLY A 20 -23.47 -6.54 24.96
N PHE A 21 -23.55 -5.72 26.01
CA PHE A 21 -22.85 -5.95 27.28
C PHE A 21 -23.56 -7.07 28.09
N LEU A 22 -22.91 -8.23 28.26
CA LEU A 22 -23.31 -9.27 29.22
C LEU A 22 -22.27 -9.31 30.37
N PRO A 23 -22.67 -9.17 31.64
CA PRO A 23 -21.74 -9.21 32.76
C PRO A 23 -21.28 -10.65 33.01
N GLY A 24 -19.96 -10.90 32.95
CA GLY A 24 -19.34 -12.12 33.50
C GLY A 24 -18.63 -13.06 32.52
N LYS A 25 -18.61 -12.80 31.21
CA LYS A 25 -17.76 -13.54 30.26
C LYS A 25 -17.08 -12.55 29.33
N GLY A 26 -15.75 -12.47 29.40
CA GLY A 26 -14.95 -11.50 28.64
C GLY A 26 -15.26 -11.53 27.15
N LEU A 27 -15.32 -10.34 26.54
CA LEU A 27 -15.36 -10.17 25.09
C LEU A 27 -14.13 -10.86 24.48
N SER A 28 -14.32 -11.99 23.81
CA SER A 28 -13.34 -12.48 22.83
C SER A 28 -13.67 -11.85 21.49
N VAL A 29 -13.04 -10.70 21.20
CA VAL A 29 -12.94 -10.18 19.84
C VAL A 29 -12.00 -11.11 19.09
N VAL A 30 -12.52 -12.19 18.50
CA VAL A 30 -11.82 -12.91 17.43
C VAL A 30 -11.99 -12.08 16.16
N GLY A 31 -11.33 -10.91 16.15
CA GLY A 31 -11.10 -10.16 14.95
C GLY A 31 -10.01 -10.87 14.18
N LYS A 32 -10.31 -11.38 12.99
CA LYS A 32 -9.31 -11.87 12.05
C LYS A 32 -8.43 -10.67 11.69
N THR A 33 -7.32 -10.47 12.40
CA THR A 33 -6.37 -9.40 12.08
C THR A 33 -6.00 -9.59 10.62
N PRO A 34 -6.31 -8.66 9.70
CA PRO A 34 -5.76 -8.75 8.37
C PRO A 34 -4.24 -8.61 8.54
N THR A 35 -3.53 -9.73 8.53
CA THR A 35 -2.06 -9.77 8.56
C THR A 35 -1.47 -9.32 7.22
N SER A 36 -2.29 -8.73 6.34
CA SER A 36 -1.86 -8.16 5.08
C SER A 36 -1.12 -6.86 5.37
N LYS A 37 0.19 -6.85 5.08
CA LYS A 37 1.01 -5.64 5.18
C LYS A 37 0.41 -4.52 4.33
N VAL A 38 0.42 -3.30 4.85
CA VAL A 38 -0.01 -2.10 4.12
C VAL A 38 0.77 -2.02 2.81
N ARG A 39 0.07 -1.90 1.69
CA ARG A 39 0.70 -1.79 0.38
C ARG A 39 1.09 -0.35 0.10
N VAL A 40 2.32 -0.17 -0.35
CA VAL A 40 2.91 1.13 -0.64
C VAL A 40 3.32 1.15 -2.10
N PHE A 41 2.76 2.11 -2.83
CA PHE A 41 2.97 2.34 -4.25
C PHE A 41 3.84 3.58 -4.44
N TRP A 42 4.38 3.73 -5.64
CA TRP A 42 5.14 4.92 -5.99
C TRP A 42 5.13 5.19 -7.49
N SER A 43 5.32 6.46 -7.86
CA SER A 43 5.50 6.89 -9.24
C SER A 43 6.38 8.13 -9.31
N GLY A 44 7.13 8.28 -10.40
CA GLY A 44 8.07 9.39 -10.58
C GLY A 44 9.55 9.04 -10.33
N GLY A 45 9.93 7.80 -10.61
CA GLY A 45 11.33 7.35 -10.62
C GLY A 45 11.74 6.62 -9.34
N ARG A 46 12.56 5.58 -9.51
CA ARG A 46 12.97 4.70 -8.41
C ARG A 46 13.77 5.45 -7.34
N GLU A 47 14.66 6.35 -7.75
CA GLU A 47 15.64 6.91 -6.81
C GLU A 47 15.07 7.99 -5.90
N VAL A 48 13.93 8.59 -6.28
CA VAL A 48 13.23 9.59 -5.47
C VAL A 48 12.00 8.96 -4.83
N ALA A 49 10.97 8.66 -5.64
CA ALA A 49 9.69 8.14 -5.14
C ALA A 49 9.79 6.68 -4.68
N GLY A 50 10.49 5.82 -5.42
CA GLY A 50 10.65 4.42 -5.05
C GLY A 50 11.44 4.23 -3.75
N LYS A 51 12.54 4.96 -3.59
CA LYS A 51 13.37 4.93 -2.38
C LYS A 51 12.58 5.39 -1.16
N ALA A 52 11.91 6.55 -1.24
CA ALA A 52 11.08 7.07 -0.16
C ALA A 52 9.95 6.10 0.22
N ALA A 53 9.29 5.49 -0.77
CA ALA A 53 8.25 4.48 -0.53
C ALA A 53 8.79 3.24 0.18
N MET A 54 9.95 2.72 -0.24
CA MET A 54 10.58 1.55 0.38
C MET A 54 11.04 1.82 1.81
N GLU A 55 11.61 3.00 2.07
CA GLU A 55 12.03 3.41 3.41
C GLU A 55 10.82 3.55 4.35
N TRP A 56 9.80 4.28 3.90
CA TRP A 56 8.56 4.45 4.66
C TRP A 56 7.86 3.12 4.92
N ALA A 57 7.79 2.24 3.91
CA ALA A 57 7.20 0.91 4.04
C ALA A 57 7.93 0.07 5.10
N LYS A 58 9.28 0.11 5.15
CA LYS A 58 10.07 -0.61 6.16
C LYS A 58 9.77 -0.09 7.57
N GLU A 59 9.69 1.23 7.73
CA GLU A 59 9.46 1.88 9.02
C GLU A 59 8.04 1.63 9.55
N HIS A 60 7.04 1.59 8.66
CA HIS A 60 5.62 1.51 9.02
C HIS A 60 5.01 0.11 8.86
N GLY A 61 5.84 -0.94 8.72
CA GLY A 61 5.37 -2.31 8.56
C GLY A 61 4.64 -2.60 7.24
N GLY A 62 4.77 -1.71 6.27
CA GLY A 62 4.25 -1.85 4.92
C GLY A 62 5.14 -2.67 3.99
N ILE A 63 4.78 -2.70 2.71
CA ILE A 63 5.53 -3.37 1.66
C ILE A 63 5.32 -2.66 0.32
N THR A 64 6.40 -2.49 -0.46
CA THR A 64 6.30 -2.10 -1.88
C THR A 64 6.32 -3.33 -2.79
N LEU A 65 6.03 -3.14 -4.08
CA LEU A 65 6.11 -4.22 -5.05
C LEU A 65 7.53 -4.83 -5.11
N GLU A 66 8.57 -3.99 -5.06
CA GLU A 66 9.99 -4.39 -5.08
C GLU A 66 10.38 -5.21 -3.85
N MET A 67 9.75 -4.92 -2.70
CA MET A 67 9.97 -5.65 -1.45
C MET A 67 9.26 -7.00 -1.40
N SER A 68 8.28 -7.22 -2.28
CA SER A 68 7.58 -8.51 -2.39
C SER A 68 8.52 -9.62 -2.90
N ILE A 69 8.12 -10.88 -2.73
CA ILE A 69 8.89 -12.02 -3.26
C ILE A 69 9.05 -11.90 -4.79
N GLY A 70 7.96 -11.58 -5.50
CA GLY A 70 7.98 -11.41 -6.95
C GLY A 70 8.87 -10.24 -7.40
N GLY A 71 8.83 -9.11 -6.69
CA GLY A 71 9.71 -7.97 -6.94
C GLY A 71 11.18 -8.31 -6.73
N ARG A 72 11.52 -8.94 -5.60
CA ARG A 72 12.90 -9.36 -5.31
C ARG A 72 13.46 -10.36 -6.32
N ILE A 73 12.65 -11.32 -6.77
CA ILE A 73 13.06 -12.24 -7.84
C ILE A 73 13.36 -11.43 -9.10
N MET A 74 12.45 -10.52 -9.47
CA MET A 74 12.56 -9.73 -10.69
C MET A 74 13.76 -8.77 -10.67
N GLU A 75 14.13 -8.20 -9.52
CA GLU A 75 15.37 -7.43 -9.34
C GLU A 75 16.63 -8.28 -9.60
N ASN A 76 16.61 -9.55 -9.20
CA ASN A 76 17.77 -10.43 -9.33
C ASN A 76 17.94 -10.95 -10.76
N ILE A 77 16.85 -11.42 -11.38
CA ILE A 77 16.88 -12.05 -12.70
C ILE A 77 16.65 -11.06 -13.84
N GLY A 78 16.09 -9.88 -13.54
CA GLY A 78 15.63 -8.93 -14.54
C GLY A 78 16.71 -8.44 -15.47
N ARG A 79 17.91 -8.22 -14.95
CA ARG A 79 19.10 -7.83 -15.73
C ARG A 79 19.46 -8.80 -16.85
N PHE A 80 19.05 -10.07 -16.74
CA PHE A 80 19.29 -11.11 -17.75
C PHE A 80 18.13 -11.26 -18.74
N LEU A 81 17.02 -10.56 -18.51
CA LEU A 81 15.82 -10.65 -19.35
C LEU A 81 15.77 -9.50 -20.35
N PRO A 82 15.29 -9.74 -21.58
CA PRO A 82 14.98 -8.69 -22.54
C PRO A 82 14.02 -7.64 -21.97
N ARG A 83 14.24 -6.35 -22.26
CA ARG A 83 13.47 -5.23 -21.70
C ARG A 83 11.96 -5.37 -21.91
N ASN A 84 11.52 -5.83 -23.07
CA ASN A 84 10.11 -6.09 -23.38
C ASN A 84 9.49 -7.13 -22.44
N LEU A 85 10.24 -8.17 -22.08
CA LEU A 85 9.79 -9.19 -21.15
C LEU A 85 9.79 -8.67 -19.70
N GLN A 86 10.81 -7.89 -19.32
CA GLN A 86 10.82 -7.22 -18.00
C GLN A 86 9.57 -6.36 -17.82
N VAL A 87 9.23 -5.51 -18.81
CA VAL A 87 8.05 -4.64 -18.77
C VAL A 87 6.76 -5.46 -18.63
N LYS A 88 6.64 -6.58 -19.35
CA LYS A 88 5.47 -7.48 -19.24
C LYS A 88 5.36 -8.10 -17.85
N ILE A 89 6.47 -8.61 -17.30
CA ILE A 89 6.50 -9.23 -15.97
C ILE A 89 6.17 -8.19 -14.89
N TRP A 90 6.80 -7.02 -14.93
CA TRP A 90 6.51 -5.92 -14.01
C TRP A 90 5.05 -5.49 -14.08
N GLY A 91 4.45 -5.41 -15.27
CA GLY A 91 3.01 -5.14 -15.40
C GLY A 91 2.11 -6.22 -14.79
N VAL A 92 2.46 -7.50 -14.93
CA VAL A 92 1.72 -8.59 -14.26
C VAL A 92 1.86 -8.50 -12.73
N LEU A 93 3.07 -8.28 -12.24
CA LEU A 93 3.34 -8.13 -10.81
C LEU A 93 2.62 -6.92 -10.23
N SER A 94 2.68 -5.79 -10.90
CA SER A 94 2.01 -4.53 -10.55
C SER A 94 0.48 -4.71 -10.44
N ARG A 95 -0.17 -5.31 -11.45
CA ARG A 95 -1.61 -5.61 -11.39
C ARG A 95 -1.98 -6.54 -10.23
N ARG A 96 -1.20 -7.60 -10.02
CA ARG A 96 -1.41 -8.53 -8.89
C ARG A 96 -1.21 -7.84 -7.55
N PHE A 97 -0.25 -6.92 -7.48
CA PHE A 97 0.03 -6.16 -6.28
C PHE A 97 -1.11 -5.19 -5.94
N ALA A 98 -1.65 -4.48 -6.94
CA ALA A 98 -2.84 -3.64 -6.77
C ALA A 98 -4.10 -4.44 -6.45
N ALA A 99 -4.32 -5.58 -7.12
CA ALA A 99 -5.52 -6.38 -6.95
C ALA A 99 -5.65 -7.00 -5.54
N GLY A 100 -4.52 -7.27 -4.87
CA GLY A 100 -4.53 -7.76 -3.49
C GLY A 100 -4.44 -6.66 -2.44
N ALA A 101 -4.61 -5.39 -2.81
CA ALA A 101 -4.66 -4.29 -1.86
C ALA A 101 -6.01 -4.29 -1.11
N GLU A 102 -5.94 -4.12 0.20
CA GLU A 102 -7.09 -4.05 1.09
C GLU A 102 -6.88 -2.87 2.05
N GLY A 103 -7.96 -2.28 2.53
CA GLY A 103 -7.91 -1.14 3.45
C GLY A 103 -7.36 0.13 2.79
N VAL A 104 -6.44 0.80 3.48
CA VAL A 104 -5.81 2.04 3.03
C VAL A 104 -4.44 1.74 2.44
N VAL A 105 -4.11 2.35 1.31
CA VAL A 105 -2.80 2.28 0.68
C VAL A 105 -2.13 3.64 0.61
N TYR A 106 -0.81 3.65 0.49
CA TYR A 106 -0.04 4.88 0.33
C TYR A 106 0.59 4.93 -1.06
N CYS A 107 0.56 6.09 -1.71
CA CYS A 107 1.23 6.32 -2.99
C CYS A 107 2.20 7.49 -2.90
N PHE A 108 3.49 7.22 -3.09
CA PHE A 108 4.53 8.23 -3.16
C PHE A 108 4.69 8.76 -4.58
N GLN A 109 4.68 10.08 -4.75
CA GLN A 109 4.71 10.73 -6.05
C GLN A 109 5.82 11.77 -6.10
N ASN A 110 6.66 11.69 -7.12
CA ASN A 110 7.68 12.72 -7.35
C ASN A 110 7.02 14.03 -7.78
N ALA A 111 7.24 15.10 -7.02
CA ALA A 111 6.72 16.42 -7.32
C ALA A 111 7.33 17.03 -8.59
N ALA A 112 8.49 16.55 -9.06
CA ALA A 112 9.08 16.96 -10.33
C ALA A 112 8.29 16.47 -11.55
N GLY A 113 7.44 15.45 -11.40
CA GLY A 113 6.54 15.01 -12.46
C GLY A 113 6.16 13.54 -12.39
N LEU A 114 5.02 13.23 -13.00
CA LEU A 114 4.45 11.90 -13.12
C LEU A 114 4.28 11.52 -14.59
N SER A 115 4.54 10.25 -14.90
CA SER A 115 4.28 9.72 -16.24
C SER A 115 2.88 9.11 -16.29
N LEU A 116 2.03 9.60 -17.19
CA LEU A 116 0.72 9.00 -17.49
C LEU A 116 0.82 7.63 -18.17
N LYS A 117 2.03 7.25 -18.63
CA LYS A 117 2.33 5.93 -19.19
C LYS A 117 2.94 4.96 -18.16
N SER A 118 3.03 5.36 -16.89
CA SER A 118 3.56 4.53 -15.81
C SER A 118 2.62 3.36 -15.47
N PHE A 119 3.16 2.31 -14.84
CA PHE A 119 2.35 1.22 -14.29
C PHE A 119 1.35 1.73 -13.25
N TRP A 120 1.76 2.69 -12.42
CA TRP A 120 0.87 3.38 -11.49
C TRP A 120 -0.37 3.93 -12.20
N ALA A 121 -0.18 4.78 -13.21
CA ALA A 121 -1.27 5.46 -13.89
C ALA A 121 -2.14 4.51 -14.74
N THR A 122 -1.52 3.52 -15.40
CA THR A 122 -2.20 2.68 -16.39
C THR A 122 -2.77 1.37 -15.83
N GLN A 123 -2.30 0.92 -14.67
CA GLN A 123 -2.62 -0.41 -14.13
C GLN A 123 -3.03 -0.36 -12.67
N GLU A 124 -2.21 0.22 -11.79
CA GLU A 124 -2.42 0.14 -10.34
C GLU A 124 -3.58 1.03 -9.90
N TYR A 125 -3.55 2.31 -10.26
CA TYR A 125 -4.58 3.27 -9.89
C TYR A 125 -5.99 2.84 -10.36
N PRO A 126 -6.21 2.43 -11.63
CA PRO A 126 -7.53 1.96 -12.07
C PRO A 126 -8.04 0.75 -11.29
N ILE A 127 -7.16 -0.18 -10.89
CA ILE A 127 -7.54 -1.35 -10.09
C ILE A 127 -7.95 -0.92 -8.68
N LEU A 128 -7.15 -0.09 -8.03
CA LEU A 128 -7.44 0.41 -6.67
C LEU A 128 -8.74 1.22 -6.65
N ALA A 129 -8.92 2.11 -7.63
CA ALA A 129 -10.14 2.92 -7.77
C ALA A 129 -11.37 2.03 -7.99
N LYS A 130 -11.28 1.02 -8.87
CA LYS A 130 -12.38 0.07 -9.10
C LYS A 130 -12.74 -0.72 -7.84
N ASN A 131 -11.74 -1.05 -7.02
CA ASN A 131 -11.94 -1.79 -5.77
C ASN A 131 -12.38 -0.91 -4.60
N GLY A 132 -12.52 0.41 -4.80
CA GLY A 132 -12.88 1.34 -3.72
C GLY A 132 -11.82 1.47 -2.63
N VAL A 133 -10.56 1.17 -2.95
CA VAL A 133 -9.43 1.25 -2.02
C VAL A 133 -9.05 2.72 -1.81
N GLU A 134 -8.94 3.15 -0.55
CA GLU A 134 -8.52 4.51 -0.22
C GLU A 134 -7.01 4.68 -0.47
N ILE A 135 -6.64 5.74 -1.19
CA ILE A 135 -5.24 6.05 -1.54
C ILE A 135 -4.81 7.34 -0.86
N ILE A 136 -3.84 7.25 0.05
CA ILE A 136 -3.18 8.40 0.65
C ILE A 136 -1.96 8.78 -0.20
N TYR A 137 -1.99 9.97 -0.78
CA TYR A 137 -0.88 10.49 -1.59
C TYR A 137 0.18 11.20 -0.74
N LYS A 138 1.45 10.94 -1.06
CA LYS A 138 2.61 11.60 -0.45
C LYS A 138 3.51 12.15 -1.55
N LEU A 139 3.72 13.46 -1.56
CA LEU A 139 4.64 14.10 -2.50
C LEU A 139 6.06 14.09 -1.96
N VAL A 140 7.03 13.76 -2.81
CA VAL A 140 8.47 13.74 -2.50
C VAL A 140 9.27 14.48 -3.56
N LYS A 141 10.45 15.00 -3.19
CA LYS A 141 11.33 15.81 -4.02
C LYS A 141 12.75 15.27 -3.95
#